data_AF-A0A1V8UAC5-F1
#
_entry.id   AF-A0A1V8UAC5-F1
#
_cell.length_a   1.000
_cell.length_b   1.000
_cell.length_c   1.000
_cell.angle_alpha   90.00
_cell.angle_beta   90.00
_cell.angle_gamma   90.00
#
_symmetry.space_group_name_H-M   'P 1'
#
loop_
_entity.id
_entity.type
_entity.pdbx_description
1 polymer ?
#
loop_
_entity_poly.entity_id
_entity_poly.type
_entity_poly.pdbx_seq_one_letter_code
_entity_poly.pdbx_strand_id
1 'polypeptide(L)'
;EVVRDIVTVDAHELFSQLATTAYLGKREPRRGLLESIVPVTDSTIRVWRDWLKRMCESRSFSDESTIVIHRELEATSAAVSGTDTAEHLDPSKDPNVLWANTRHNDVGIKFKVVKRKQRAAAMPLMYASDVEVPVSYEVEFEEVYVRTGHLVLSLEQHAQNNHKSSGKAVIFGAWSGSPPTGD
;
A
#
# COMPACT_ATOMS: atom_id res chain seq x y z
N GLU A 1 10.71 7.73 -2.09
CA GLU A 1 10.38 8.01 -0.68
C GLU A 1 9.86 6.71 -0.09
N VAL A 2 10.34 6.32 1.08
CA VAL A 2 9.94 5.08 1.74
C VAL A 2 8.85 5.43 2.74
N VAL A 3 7.64 4.90 2.55
CA VAL A 3 6.52 5.14 3.45
C VAL A 3 6.51 4.07 4.53
N ARG A 4 6.47 4.48 5.79
CA ARG A 4 6.44 3.59 6.94
C ARG A 4 5.32 3.96 7.89
N ASP A 5 4.78 2.96 8.58
CA ASP A 5 3.78 3.15 9.62
C ASP A 5 3.97 2.13 10.74
N ILE A 6 3.32 2.36 11.88
CA ILE A 6 3.35 1.47 13.04
C ILE A 6 2.01 0.74 13.11
N VAL A 7 2.07 -0.59 13.01
CA VAL A 7 0.90 -1.45 13.24
C VAL A 7 0.98 -2.01 14.64
N THR A 8 -0.04 -1.70 15.45
CA THR A 8 -0.21 -2.22 16.81
C THR A 8 -1.40 -3.16 16.88
N VAL A 9 -1.20 -4.37 17.40
CA VAL A 9 -2.27 -5.34 17.68
C VAL A 9 -2.45 -5.42 19.19
N ASP A 10 -3.66 -5.15 19.67
CA ASP A 10 -3.98 -5.15 21.10
C ASP A 10 -3.94 -6.54 21.71
N ALA A 11 -3.66 -6.63 23.02
CA ALA A 11 -3.43 -7.88 23.75
C ALA A 11 -4.41 -9.00 23.37
N HIS A 12 -5.71 -8.74 23.43
CA HIS A 12 -6.75 -9.75 23.21
C HIS A 12 -7.24 -9.80 21.76
N GLU A 13 -6.58 -9.09 20.85
CA GLU A 13 -6.92 -9.08 19.44
C GLU A 13 -5.96 -9.94 18.61
N LEU A 14 -6.53 -10.60 17.60
CA LEU A 14 -5.79 -11.43 16.66
C LEU A 14 -5.23 -10.64 15.48
N PHE A 15 -5.82 -9.48 15.17
CA PHE A 15 -5.44 -8.65 14.04
C PHE A 15 -5.80 -7.18 14.28
N SER A 16 -5.13 -6.29 13.55
CA SER A 16 -5.54 -4.89 13.40
C SER A 16 -6.08 -4.64 11.99
N GLN A 17 -6.93 -3.63 11.83
CA GLN A 17 -7.49 -3.27 10.53
C GLN A 17 -6.84 -2.00 10.00
N LEU A 18 -6.34 -2.07 8.77
CA LEU A 18 -5.87 -0.92 8.02
C LEU A 18 -6.94 -0.47 7.04
N ALA A 19 -7.49 0.73 7.24
CA ALA A 19 -8.35 1.37 6.24
C ALA A 19 -7.51 1.68 4.99
N THR A 20 -7.95 1.21 3.84
CA THR A 20 -7.20 1.23 2.59
C THR A 20 -8.03 1.85 1.49
N THR A 21 -7.64 3.05 1.06
CA THR A 21 -8.23 3.73 -0.08
C THR A 21 -7.14 3.96 -1.13
N ALA A 22 -7.39 3.56 -2.37
CA ALA A 22 -6.46 3.80 -3.48
C ALA A 22 -7.13 4.59 -4.60
N TYR A 23 -6.35 5.48 -5.21
CA TYR A 23 -6.79 6.33 -6.30
C TYR A 23 -5.83 6.20 -7.48
N LEU A 24 -6.39 6.18 -8.69
CA LEU A 24 -5.63 6.30 -9.93
C LEU A 24 -5.65 7.76 -10.37
N GLY A 25 -4.50 8.42 -10.25
CA GLY A 25 -4.32 9.79 -10.71
C GLY A 25 -3.78 9.85 -12.14
N LYS A 26 -4.43 10.61 -13.02
CA LYS A 26 -3.90 10.97 -14.33
C LYS A 26 -3.13 12.29 -14.20
N ARG A 27 -1.88 12.31 -14.65
CA ARG A 27 -1.06 13.54 -14.68
C ARG A 27 -1.16 14.22 -16.04
N GLU A 28 -1.26 15.55 -16.00
CA GLU A 28 -1.21 16.41 -17.17
C GLU A 28 0.17 16.29 -17.84
N PRO A 29 0.24 16.01 -19.16
CA PRO A 29 1.51 15.78 -19.86
C PRO A 29 2.49 16.97 -19.82
N ARG A 30 1.99 18.21 -19.76
CA ARG A 30 2.82 19.42 -19.92
C ARG A 30 3.34 19.97 -18.61
N ARG A 31 2.49 20.03 -17.58
CA ARG A 31 2.80 20.68 -16.30
C ARG A 31 2.99 19.69 -15.16
N GLY A 32 2.72 18.40 -15.39
CA GLY A 32 2.77 17.35 -14.36
C GLY A 32 1.70 17.48 -13.28
N LEU A 33 0.75 18.41 -13.43
CA LEU A 33 -0.36 18.61 -12.51
C LEU A 33 -1.32 17.43 -12.54
N LEU A 34 -2.09 17.22 -11.48
CA LEU A 34 -3.11 16.18 -11.45
C LEU A 34 -4.31 16.63 -12.32
N GLU A 35 -4.55 15.91 -13.43
CA GLU A 35 -5.63 16.20 -14.39
C GLU A 35 -6.95 15.57 -13.93
N SER A 36 -6.91 14.32 -13.48
CA SER A 36 -8.07 13.62 -12.95
C SER A 36 -7.67 12.58 -11.91
N ILE A 37 -8.64 12.18 -11.08
CA ILE A 37 -8.47 11.18 -10.04
C ILE A 37 -9.66 10.22 -10.07
N VAL A 38 -9.37 8.93 -10.07
CA VAL A 38 -10.39 7.88 -10.10
C VAL A 38 -10.23 7.01 -8.86
N PRO A 39 -11.27 6.88 -8.00
CA PRO A 39 -11.21 5.95 -6.89
C PRO A 39 -11.13 4.52 -7.44
N VAL A 40 -10.14 3.77 -6.97
CA VAL A 40 -9.92 2.37 -7.36
C VAL A 40 -10.50 1.47 -6.29
N THR A 41 -10.12 1.66 -5.02
CA THR A 41 -10.63 0.86 -3.91
C THR A 41 -10.92 1.72 -2.70
N ASP A 42 -11.91 1.29 -1.92
CA ASP A 42 -12.16 1.73 -0.56
C ASP A 42 -12.53 0.49 0.25
N SER A 43 -11.60 0.04 1.10
CA SER A 43 -11.67 -1.27 1.74
C SER A 43 -10.82 -1.35 3.01
N THR A 44 -10.74 -2.53 3.62
CA THR A 44 -9.87 -2.77 4.77
C THR A 44 -8.93 -3.93 4.52
N ILE A 45 -7.72 -3.86 5.06
CA ILE A 45 -6.76 -4.97 5.13
C ILE A 45 -6.69 -5.43 6.59
N ARG A 46 -6.75 -6.75 6.82
CA ARG A 46 -6.54 -7.33 8.16
C ARG A 46 -5.09 -7.75 8.31
N VAL A 47 -4.41 -7.19 9.30
CA VAL A 47 -3.01 -7.47 9.61
C VAL A 47 -2.95 -8.34 10.85
N TRP A 48 -2.67 -9.63 10.68
CA TRP A 48 -2.70 -10.62 11.76
C TRP A 48 -1.43 -10.58 12.60
N ARG A 49 -1.59 -10.77 13.91
CA ARG A 49 -0.49 -10.91 14.88
C ARG A 49 0.54 -11.94 14.45
N ASP A 50 0.08 -13.15 14.10
CA ASP A 50 0.96 -14.25 13.69
C ASP A 50 1.61 -14.00 12.33
N TRP A 51 0.95 -13.25 11.45
CA TRP A 51 1.55 -12.83 10.19
C TRP A 51 2.70 -11.85 10.44
N LEU A 52 2.50 -10.81 11.26
CA LEU A 52 3.55 -9.86 11.63
C LEU A 52 4.77 -10.56 12.26
N LYS A 53 4.52 -11.51 13.16
CA LYS A 53 5.57 -12.31 13.79
C LYS A 53 6.37 -13.11 12.75
N ARG A 54 5.70 -13.90 11.91
CA ARG A 54 6.35 -14.71 10.87
C ARG A 54 7.14 -13.85 9.89
N MET A 55 6.57 -12.73 9.46
CA MET A 55 7.20 -11.81 8.50
C MET A 55 8.43 -11.09 9.05
N CYS A 56 8.45 -10.89 10.36
CA CYS A 56 9.60 -10.32 11.05
C CYS A 56 10.72 -11.36 11.26
N GLU A 57 10.38 -12.60 11.54
CA GLU A 57 11.32 -13.70 11.81
C GLU A 57 11.97 -14.24 10.53
N SER A 58 11.24 -14.24 9.41
CA SER A 58 11.74 -14.71 8.10
C SER A 58 12.89 -13.85 7.52
N ARG A 59 13.25 -12.73 8.15
CA ARG A 59 14.27 -11.78 7.67
C ARG A 59 15.49 -11.62 8.58
N SER A 60 15.78 -12.56 9.48
CA SER A 60 17.03 -12.47 10.27
C SER A 60 18.24 -13.06 9.54
N PHE A 61 19.18 -12.17 9.22
CA PHE A 61 20.63 -12.38 9.02
C PHE A 61 21.14 -12.70 7.59
N SER A 62 21.17 -11.69 6.70
CA SER A 62 22.30 -11.42 5.75
C SER A 62 22.05 -10.36 4.66
N ASP A 63 20.94 -9.61 4.65
CA ASP A 63 20.55 -8.89 3.42
C ASP A 63 21.14 -7.47 3.30
N GLU A 64 22.42 -7.39 2.99
CA GLU A 64 23.04 -6.24 2.29
C GLU A 64 22.71 -6.33 0.79
N SER A 65 21.48 -6.01 0.40
CA SER A 65 21.11 -5.98 -1.02
C SER A 65 21.64 -4.70 -1.67
N THR A 66 22.83 -4.80 -2.25
CA THR A 66 23.41 -3.82 -3.18
C THR A 66 22.49 -3.61 -4.38
N ILE A 67 22.21 -2.35 -4.70
CA ILE A 67 21.42 -1.93 -5.86
C ILE A 67 22.19 -2.31 -7.14
N VAL A 68 21.67 -3.26 -7.92
CA VAL A 68 22.20 -3.59 -9.25
C VAL A 68 21.43 -2.79 -10.30
N ILE A 69 22.09 -1.76 -10.85
CA ILE A 69 21.62 -1.01 -12.00
C ILE A 69 21.77 -1.92 -13.23
N HIS A 70 20.65 -2.28 -13.85
CA HIS A 70 20.64 -3.03 -15.11
C HIS A 70 21.25 -2.19 -16.22
N ARG A 71 22.38 -2.65 -16.76
CA ARG A 71 22.83 -2.26 -18.10
C ARG A 71 23.05 -3.53 -18.92
N GLU A 72 22.15 -3.68 -19.88
CA GLU A 72 22.08 -4.72 -20.90
C GLU A 72 23.38 -4.81 -21.70
N LEU A 73 23.89 -6.04 -21.92
CA LEU A 73 24.39 -6.55 -23.20
C LEU A 73 24.82 -8.04 -23.11
N GLU A 74 24.18 -8.80 -23.99
CA GLU A 74 24.27 -10.18 -24.51
C GLU A 74 25.45 -11.16 -24.20
N ALA A 75 25.00 -12.42 -23.93
CA ALA A 75 25.51 -13.73 -24.37
C ALA A 75 26.90 -14.29 -23.93
N THR A 76 26.91 -15.41 -23.18
CA THR A 76 27.20 -16.79 -23.67
C THR A 76 27.46 -17.81 -22.52
N SER A 77 26.78 -18.96 -22.62
CA SER A 77 27.04 -20.32 -22.07
C SER A 77 27.96 -20.58 -20.85
N ALA A 78 27.42 -21.21 -19.79
CA ALA A 78 27.85 -22.52 -19.27
C ALA A 78 27.08 -22.90 -17.98
N ALA A 79 26.77 -24.19 -17.82
CA ALA A 79 25.98 -24.76 -16.75
C ALA A 79 26.58 -24.57 -15.35
N VAL A 80 25.82 -23.93 -14.46
CA VAL A 80 25.88 -24.09 -13.00
C VAL A 80 24.45 -24.20 -12.50
N SER A 81 24.17 -25.27 -11.78
CA SER A 81 22.88 -25.58 -11.17
C SER A 81 22.60 -24.60 -10.01
N GLY A 82 22.17 -23.40 -10.35
CA GLY A 82 21.56 -22.42 -9.46
C GLY A 82 20.31 -21.90 -10.15
N THR A 83 19.14 -22.37 -9.71
CA THR A 83 17.84 -21.83 -10.14
C THR A 83 17.62 -20.46 -9.49
N ASP A 84 18.39 -19.47 -9.96
CA ASP A 84 18.06 -18.05 -9.89
C ASP A 84 17.40 -17.65 -11.23
N THR A 85 16.33 -18.36 -11.58
CA THR A 85 15.30 -17.77 -12.40
C THR A 85 14.61 -16.75 -11.50
N ALA A 86 14.72 -15.47 -11.83
CA ALA A 86 13.81 -14.44 -11.33
C ALA A 86 12.41 -14.76 -11.88
N GLU A 87 11.80 -15.83 -11.35
CA GLU A 87 10.43 -16.16 -11.60
C GLU A 87 9.63 -15.00 -11.02
N HIS A 88 8.93 -14.30 -11.89
CA HIS A 88 7.88 -13.39 -11.49
C HIS A 88 6.82 -14.24 -10.76
N LEU A 89 7.04 -14.44 -9.46
CA LEU A 89 6.11 -15.13 -8.59
C LEU A 89 4.78 -14.40 -8.72
N ASP A 90 3.72 -15.17 -8.96
CA ASP A 90 2.35 -14.64 -8.92
C ASP A 90 2.18 -13.91 -7.58
N PRO A 91 1.88 -12.60 -7.57
CA PRO A 91 1.80 -11.81 -6.34
C PRO A 91 0.76 -12.36 -5.37
N SER A 92 -0.17 -13.20 -5.84
CA SER A 92 -1.15 -13.92 -5.01
C SER A 92 -0.51 -14.96 -4.09
N LYS A 93 0.67 -15.46 -4.44
CA LYS A 93 1.41 -16.49 -3.68
C LYS A 93 2.40 -15.88 -2.69
N ASP A 94 2.72 -14.60 -2.85
CA ASP A 94 3.67 -13.93 -2.00
C ASP A 94 3.08 -13.70 -0.60
N PRO A 95 3.70 -14.27 0.46
CA PRO A 95 3.19 -14.12 1.82
C PRO A 95 3.31 -12.68 2.33
N ASN A 96 4.10 -11.84 1.66
CA ASN A 96 4.34 -10.44 2.02
C ASN A 96 3.22 -9.51 1.53
N VAL A 97 2.33 -10.02 0.66
CA VAL A 97 1.25 -9.25 0.07
C VAL A 97 0.00 -9.49 0.87
N LEU A 98 -0.54 -8.41 1.43
CA LEU A 98 -1.86 -8.43 2.06
C LEU A 98 -2.87 -7.81 1.09
N TRP A 99 -3.95 -8.55 0.87
CA TRP A 99 -5.02 -8.15 -0.05
C TRP A 99 -6.09 -7.37 0.70
N ALA A 100 -6.58 -6.32 0.07
CA ALA A 100 -7.80 -5.63 0.47
C ALA A 100 -8.93 -6.66 0.56
N ASN A 101 -9.73 -6.60 1.63
CA ASN A 101 -10.86 -7.50 1.89
C ASN A 101 -11.98 -7.31 0.87
N THR A 102 -11.70 -7.77 -0.34
CA THR A 102 -12.53 -7.78 -1.53
C THR A 102 -12.67 -9.23 -1.95
N ARG A 103 -13.83 -9.60 -2.50
CA ARG A 103 -14.12 -11.00 -2.85
C ARG A 103 -13.10 -11.62 -3.81
N HIS A 104 -12.41 -10.80 -4.60
CA HIS A 104 -11.61 -11.23 -5.74
C HIS A 104 -10.11 -10.92 -5.64
N ASN A 105 -9.64 -10.42 -4.48
CA ASN A 105 -8.26 -9.99 -4.26
C ASN A 105 -7.76 -9.08 -5.41
N ASP A 106 -8.50 -8.01 -5.70
CA ASP A 106 -8.18 -7.14 -6.85
C ASP A 106 -7.14 -6.07 -6.52
N VAL A 107 -7.00 -5.71 -5.24
CA VAL A 107 -6.02 -4.75 -4.75
C VAL A 107 -5.23 -5.34 -3.60
N GLY A 108 -3.91 -5.32 -3.70
CA GLY A 108 -2.99 -5.81 -2.68
C GLY A 108 -1.86 -4.84 -2.42
N ILE A 109 -1.26 -4.93 -1.24
CA ILE A 109 -0.12 -4.12 -0.84
C ILE A 109 0.96 -5.06 -0.32
N LYS A 110 2.19 -4.90 -0.83
CA LYS A 110 3.38 -5.60 -0.34
C LYS A 110 3.97 -4.84 0.83
N PHE A 111 4.15 -5.55 1.93
CA PHE A 111 4.68 -4.99 3.16
C PHE A 111 6.06 -5.58 3.48
N LYS A 112 6.93 -4.71 3.99
CA LYS A 112 8.17 -5.08 4.64
C LYS A 112 8.05 -4.85 6.14
N VAL A 113 8.00 -5.94 6.91
CA VAL A 113 7.87 -5.88 8.37
C VAL A 113 9.25 -5.75 9.02
N VAL A 114 9.42 -4.74 9.86
CA VAL A 114 10.63 -4.46 10.62
C VAL A 114 10.33 -4.60 12.11
N LYS A 115 11.14 -5.40 12.83
CA LYS A 115 10.99 -5.52 14.28
C LYS A 115 11.26 -4.18 14.93
N ARG A 116 10.29 -3.65 15.65
CA ARG A 116 10.57 -2.60 16.60
C ARG A 116 11.26 -3.21 17.81
N LYS A 117 12.48 -2.76 18.12
CA LYS A 117 13.03 -2.96 19.47
C LYS A 117 12.16 -2.13 20.40
N GLN A 118 11.16 -2.78 21.02
CA GLN A 118 10.43 -2.21 22.15
C GLN A 118 11.49 -1.68 23.12
N ARG A 119 11.51 -0.35 23.34
CA ARG A 119 12.42 0.23 24.32
C ARG A 119 11.98 -0.31 25.67
N ALA A 120 12.69 -1.33 26.15
CA ALA A 120 12.67 -1.82 27.53
C ALA A 120 13.17 -0.75 28.54
N ALA A 121 13.01 0.54 28.22
CA ALA A 121 13.56 1.67 28.94
C ALA A 121 12.50 2.48 29.71
N ALA A 122 11.22 2.12 29.64
CA ALA A 122 10.18 2.78 30.44
C ALA A 122 9.75 1.98 31.68
N MET A 123 9.82 0.64 31.67
CA MET A 123 9.63 -0.23 32.85
C MET A 123 9.93 -1.69 32.45
N PRO A 124 10.67 -2.47 33.27
CA PRO A 124 10.72 -3.92 33.10
C PRO A 124 9.39 -4.50 33.62
N LEU A 125 8.38 -4.55 32.75
CA LEU A 125 7.15 -5.28 33.05
C LEU A 125 7.45 -6.78 32.93
N MET A 126 7.60 -7.43 34.08
CA MET A 126 7.55 -8.88 34.20
C MET A 126 6.10 -9.31 33.93
N TYR A 127 5.82 -9.73 32.70
CA TYR A 127 4.55 -10.36 32.38
C TYR A 127 4.61 -11.81 32.87
N ALA A 128 3.59 -12.24 33.62
CA ALA A 128 3.34 -13.66 33.77
C ALA A 128 3.06 -14.24 32.38
N SER A 129 3.55 -15.45 32.10
CA SER A 129 3.52 -16.05 30.75
C SER A 129 2.11 -16.24 30.17
N ASP A 130 1.09 -16.10 31.00
CA ASP A 130 -0.34 -16.17 30.69
C ASP A 130 -0.96 -14.81 30.30
N VAL A 131 -0.25 -13.70 30.50
CA VAL A 131 -0.75 -12.37 30.16
C VAL A 131 -0.41 -12.05 28.71
N GLU A 132 -1.44 -11.93 27.87
CA GLU A 132 -1.28 -11.52 26.48
C GLU A 132 -0.93 -10.03 26.39
N VAL A 133 0.08 -9.67 25.59
CA VAL A 133 0.64 -8.31 25.51
C VAL A 133 0.40 -7.72 24.12
N PRO A 134 0.08 -6.42 24.02
CA PRO A 134 0.00 -5.76 22.72
C PRO A 134 1.36 -5.82 22.00
N VAL A 135 1.32 -6.09 20.69
CA VAL A 135 2.54 -6.12 19.85
C VAL A 135 2.54 -4.94 18.90
N SER A 136 3.73 -4.41 18.60
CA SER A 136 3.89 -3.28 17.68
C SER A 136 5.04 -3.54 16.75
N TYR A 137 4.78 -3.45 15.44
CA TYR A 137 5.76 -3.61 14.39
C TYR A 137 5.79 -2.35 13.52
N GLU A 138 6.96 -2.00 13.02
CA GLU A 138 7.09 -0.98 11.98
C GLU A 138 6.94 -1.70 10.64
N VAL A 139 6.04 -1.21 9.79
CA VAL A 139 5.80 -1.77 8.46
C VAL A 139 6.15 -0.72 7.41
N GLU A 140 6.84 -1.17 6.37
CA GLU A 140 7.23 -0.37 5.22
C GLU A 140 6.38 -0.80 4.02
N PHE A 141 5.80 0.17 3.31
CA PHE A 141 4.97 -0.06 2.14
C PHE A 141 5.88 -0.13 0.91
N GLU A 142 5.99 -1.32 0.31
CA GLU A 142 6.95 -1.59 -0.78
C GLU A 142 6.30 -1.36 -2.14
N GLU A 143 5.19 -2.06 -2.41
CA GLU A 143 4.52 -2.05 -3.71
C GLU A 143 3.00 -2.16 -3.56
N VAL A 144 2.27 -1.62 -4.55
CA VAL A 144 0.81 -1.74 -4.64
C VAL A 144 0.46 -2.53 -5.89
N TYR A 145 -0.28 -3.62 -5.73
CA TYR A 145 -0.79 -4.44 -6.82
C TYR A 145 -2.26 -4.09 -7.07
N VAL A 146 -2.58 -3.85 -8.34
CA VAL A 146 -3.98 -3.74 -8.77
C VAL A 146 -4.18 -4.58 -10.01
N ARG A 147 -5.20 -5.43 -10.00
CA ARG A 147 -5.59 -6.19 -11.18
C ARG A 147 -6.04 -5.24 -12.30
N THR A 148 -5.48 -5.42 -13.50
CA THR A 148 -5.81 -4.58 -14.66
C THR A 148 -7.30 -4.59 -14.99
N GLY A 149 -7.96 -5.75 -14.92
CA GLY A 149 -9.41 -5.85 -15.14
C GLY A 149 -10.23 -5.00 -14.16
N HIS A 150 -9.80 -4.92 -12.90
CA HIS A 150 -10.43 -4.06 -11.90
C HIS A 150 -10.19 -2.58 -12.21
N LEU A 151 -8.96 -2.20 -12.59
CA LEU A 151 -8.67 -0.81 -13.01
C LEU A 151 -9.52 -0.35 -14.20
N VAL A 152 -9.64 -1.20 -15.22
CA VAL A 152 -10.43 -0.87 -16.42
C VAL A 152 -11.90 -0.70 -16.04
N LEU A 153 -12.44 -1.57 -15.19
CA LEU A 153 -13.81 -1.46 -14.70
C LEU A 153 -14.01 -0.17 -13.88
N SER A 154 -13.08 0.16 -12.97
CA SER A 154 -13.15 1.41 -12.18
C SER A 154 -13.12 2.66 -13.09
N LEU A 155 -12.29 2.65 -14.13
CA LEU A 155 -12.20 3.74 -15.11
C LEU A 155 -13.50 3.89 -15.91
N GLU A 156 -14.05 2.78 -16.40
CA GLU A 156 -15.30 2.78 -17.17
C GLU A 156 -16.46 3.28 -16.30
N GLN A 157 -16.61 2.73 -15.10
CA GLN A 157 -17.63 3.13 -14.15
C GLN A 157 -17.52 4.62 -13.81
N HIS A 158 -16.31 5.12 -13.61
CA HIS A 158 -16.07 6.54 -13.33
C HIS A 158 -16.42 7.43 -14.54
N ALA A 159 -16.08 7.02 -15.76
CA ALA A 159 -16.43 7.76 -16.98
C ALA A 159 -17.96 7.84 -17.21
N GLN A 160 -18.68 6.74 -16.93
CA GLN A 160 -20.14 6.70 -16.99
C GLN A 160 -20.79 7.61 -15.94
N ASN A 161 -20.25 7.63 -14.71
CA ASN A 161 -20.73 8.49 -13.64
C ASN A 161 -20.49 9.98 -13.95
N ASN A 162 -19.33 10.32 -14.51
CA ASN A 162 -19.05 11.69 -14.95
C ASN A 162 -20.00 12.15 -16.06
N HIS A 163 -20.31 11.29 -17.05
CA HIS A 163 -21.31 11.61 -18.07
C HIS A 163 -22.71 11.89 -17.48
N LYS A 164 -23.13 11.13 -16.45
CA LYS A 164 -24.39 11.37 -15.74
C LYS A 164 -24.36 12.68 -14.93
N SER A 165 -23.19 13.06 -14.42
CA SER A 165 -23.00 14.25 -13.58
C SER A 165 -22.82 15.56 -14.37
N SER A 166 -22.63 15.52 -15.69
CA SER A 166 -22.19 16.68 -16.48
C SER A 166 -23.21 17.82 -16.62
N GLY A 167 -24.42 17.67 -16.06
CA GLY A 167 -25.50 18.67 -16.17
C GLY A 167 -25.49 19.77 -15.11
N LYS A 168 -24.69 19.69 -14.04
CA LYS A 168 -24.66 20.69 -12.96
C LYS A 168 -23.22 21.01 -12.57
N ALA A 169 -22.68 22.10 -13.12
CA ALA A 169 -21.42 22.67 -12.69
C ALA A 169 -21.66 23.56 -11.46
N VAL A 170 -20.96 23.30 -10.35
CA VAL A 170 -20.90 24.21 -9.20
C VAL A 170 -19.66 25.07 -9.37
N ILE A 171 -19.85 26.35 -9.68
CA ILE A 171 -18.77 27.33 -9.81
C ILE A 171 -18.64 28.07 -8.49
N PHE A 172 -17.49 27.91 -7.82
CA PHE A 172 -17.13 28.75 -6.68
C PHE A 172 -16.40 29.99 -7.24
N GLY A 173 -17.10 31.13 -7.27
CA GLY A 173 -16.52 32.44 -7.59
C GLY A 173 -16.66 33.39 -6.40
N ALA A 174 -15.63 34.18 -6.12
CA ALA A 174 -15.75 35.30 -5.18
C ALA A 174 -16.50 36.45 -5.87
N TRP A 175 -17.73 36.73 -5.43
CA TRP A 175 -18.46 37.91 -5.85
C TRP A 175 -17.80 39.16 -5.25
N SER A 176 -17.06 39.92 -6.05
CA SER A 176 -16.59 41.26 -5.69
C SER A 176 -17.42 42.32 -6.42
N GLY A 177 -18.74 42.23 -6.36
CA GLY A 177 -19.61 43.32 -6.79
C GLY A 177 -19.66 44.39 -5.70
N SER A 178 -18.91 45.48 -5.87
CA SER A 178 -19.20 46.72 -5.14
C SER A 178 -20.60 47.20 -5.53
N PRO A 179 -21.44 47.64 -4.58
CA PRO A 179 -22.77 48.13 -4.91
C PRO A 179 -22.66 49.36 -5.82
N PRO A 180 -23.57 49.54 -6.79
CA PRO A 180 -23.60 50.76 -7.59
C PRO A 180 -23.92 51.92 -6.65
N THR A 181 -22.96 52.84 -6.50
CA THR A 181 -23.20 54.15 -5.92
C THR A 181 -24.07 54.92 -6.90
N GLY A 182 -25.36 55.05 -6.59
CA GLY A 182 -26.26 55.94 -7.30
C GLY A 182 -25.85 57.40 -7.07
N ASP A 183 -25.93 58.18 -8.14
CA ASP A 183 -25.80 59.64 -8.15
C ASP A 183 -26.78 60.34 -7.19
#